data_AF-A0AAW7FHY5-F1
#
_entry.id   AF-A0AAW7FHY5-F1
#
_cell.length_a   1.000
_cell.length_b   1.000
_cell.length_c   1.000
_cell.angle_alpha   90.00
_cell.angle_beta   90.00
_cell.angle_gamma   90.00
#
_symmetry.space_group_name_H-M   'P 1'
#
loop_
_entity.id
_entity.type
_entity.pdbx_description
1 polymer ?
#
loop_
_entity_poly.entity_id
_entity_poly.type
_entity_poly.pdbx_seq_one_letter_code
_entity_poly.pdbx_strand_id
1 'polypeptide(L)'
;MNFSKAGVDSFFSSAAITHYLGQQRLLTGDNNDGFIPGEAAGAIIVTLNENPDDNGLIICGIGQGNEEAHILQDELPNRGTGLNKAIRRAVTDSGSPLTETLFHISAVSHESFYFRETELAVLRSLEHKVADYPHLMLTASTGEVGAASGPLVLAYLASVMPPPDDLGRKGLIHLSDDYGHRAAAIVQWQSHFSDYPEN
;
A
#
# COMPACT_ATOMS: atom_id res chain seq x y z
N MET A 1 21.87 -12.45 -4.16
CA MET A 1 21.40 -12.05 -5.52
C MET A 1 20.57 -10.79 -5.34
N ASN A 2 20.88 -9.71 -6.06
CA ASN A 2 20.20 -8.42 -5.87
C ASN A 2 19.26 -8.17 -7.05
N PHE A 3 18.04 -7.73 -6.76
CA PHE A 3 17.06 -7.37 -7.77
C PHE A 3 16.72 -5.89 -7.65
N SER A 4 16.78 -5.16 -8.76
CA SER A 4 16.25 -3.80 -8.83
C SER A 4 14.80 -3.83 -9.30
N LYS A 5 13.94 -3.07 -8.63
CA LYS A 5 12.58 -2.79 -9.09
C LYS A 5 12.40 -1.29 -9.19
N ALA A 6 11.77 -0.84 -10.27
CA ALA A 6 11.48 0.56 -10.51
C ALA A 6 10.05 0.70 -11.01
N GLY A 7 9.44 1.85 -10.72
CA GLY A 7 8.12 2.24 -11.15
C GLY A 7 8.13 3.72 -11.49
N VAL A 8 7.47 4.09 -12.56
CA VAL A 8 7.33 5.48 -13.03
C VAL A 8 5.96 5.62 -13.64
N ASP A 9 5.28 6.71 -13.32
CA ASP A 9 3.98 7.05 -13.91
C ASP A 9 3.73 8.56 -13.84
N SER A 10 2.90 9.06 -14.77
CA SER A 10 2.49 10.46 -14.81
C SER A 10 1.05 10.59 -15.30
N PHE A 11 0.18 11.11 -14.44
CA PHE A 11 -1.18 11.50 -14.80
C PHE A 11 -1.26 12.94 -15.33
N PHE A 12 -0.13 13.65 -15.49
CA PHE A 12 -0.09 15.04 -15.98
C PHE A 12 -0.07 15.18 -17.50
N SER A 13 -0.31 14.10 -18.24
CA SER A 13 -0.50 14.19 -19.69
C SER A 13 -1.93 14.67 -20.02
N SER A 14 -2.07 15.49 -21.07
CA SER A 14 -3.40 15.93 -21.54
C SER A 14 -4.30 14.75 -21.88
N ALA A 15 -3.74 13.67 -22.44
CA ALA A 15 -4.49 12.46 -22.75
C ALA A 15 -5.05 11.77 -21.49
N ALA A 16 -4.23 11.59 -20.45
CA ALA A 16 -4.67 11.01 -19.18
C ALA A 16 -5.71 11.89 -18.49
N ILE A 17 -5.47 13.21 -18.42
CA ILE A 17 -6.41 14.16 -17.82
C ILE A 17 -7.75 14.12 -18.55
N THR A 18 -7.77 14.22 -19.88
CA THR A 18 -9.02 14.16 -20.66
C THR A 18 -9.74 12.83 -20.48
N HIS A 19 -9.01 11.71 -20.45
CA HIS A 19 -9.58 10.39 -20.22
C HIS A 19 -10.30 10.30 -18.88
N TYR A 20 -9.62 10.63 -17.78
CA TYR A 20 -10.17 10.52 -16.43
C TYR A 20 -11.20 11.61 -16.10
N LEU A 21 -11.14 12.79 -16.74
CA LEU A 21 -12.23 13.78 -16.70
C LEU A 21 -13.50 13.22 -17.36
N GLY A 22 -13.37 12.59 -18.54
CA GLY A 22 -14.49 11.99 -19.25
C GLY A 22 -15.17 10.86 -18.48
N GLN A 23 -14.42 10.17 -17.61
CA GLN A 23 -14.93 9.14 -16.70
C GLN A 23 -15.41 9.68 -15.34
N GLN A 24 -15.33 11.00 -15.10
CA GLN A 24 -15.63 11.60 -13.79
C GLN A 24 -14.82 11.00 -12.63
N ARG A 25 -13.54 10.68 -12.87
CA ARG A 25 -12.65 10.08 -11.87
C ARG A 25 -11.66 11.06 -11.25
N LEU A 26 -11.49 12.24 -11.83
CA LEU A 26 -10.65 13.28 -11.23
C LEU A 26 -11.44 14.06 -10.18
N LEU A 27 -10.76 14.42 -9.09
CA LEU A 27 -11.24 15.40 -8.13
C LEU A 27 -11.33 16.77 -8.82
N THR A 28 -12.51 17.36 -8.83
CA THR A 28 -12.79 18.68 -9.41
C THR A 28 -13.77 19.44 -8.53
N GLY A 29 -14.04 20.71 -8.83
CA GLY A 29 -15.08 21.46 -8.11
C GLY A 29 -16.49 20.83 -8.24
N ASP A 30 -16.74 20.09 -9.32
CA ASP A 30 -18.02 19.43 -9.60
C ASP A 30 -18.03 17.95 -9.23
N ASN A 31 -16.86 17.36 -8.96
CA ASN A 31 -16.71 15.97 -8.54
C ASN A 31 -15.83 15.86 -7.30
N ASN A 32 -16.44 15.57 -6.16
CA ASN A 32 -15.75 15.38 -4.88
C ASN A 32 -15.36 13.92 -4.61
N ASP A 33 -15.77 12.98 -5.47
CA ASP A 33 -15.46 11.55 -5.39
C ASP A 33 -14.50 11.18 -6.53
N GLY A 34 -13.29 11.73 -6.45
CA GLY A 34 -12.29 11.56 -7.49
C GLY A 34 -10.89 11.63 -6.92
N PHE A 35 -9.92 11.18 -7.71
CA PHE A 35 -8.52 11.22 -7.32
C PHE A 35 -7.82 12.48 -7.80
N ILE A 36 -6.75 12.86 -7.09
CA ILE A 36 -5.86 13.95 -7.49
C ILE A 36 -4.76 13.34 -8.36
N PRO A 37 -4.57 13.78 -9.61
CA PRO A 37 -3.51 13.25 -10.47
C PRO A 37 -2.14 13.63 -9.92
N GLY A 38 -1.20 12.69 -9.97
CA GLY A 38 0.20 12.88 -9.59
C GLY A 38 1.16 12.37 -10.65
N GLU A 39 2.45 12.61 -10.40
CA GLU A 39 3.56 12.06 -11.18
C GLU A 39 4.69 11.71 -10.24
N ALA A 40 5.30 10.54 -10.43
CA ALA A 40 6.47 10.16 -9.67
C ALA A 40 7.28 9.06 -10.36
N ALA A 41 8.50 8.88 -9.88
CA ALA A 41 9.36 7.75 -10.18
C ALA A 41 10.02 7.28 -8.89
N GLY A 42 10.14 5.97 -8.72
CA GLY A 42 10.79 5.34 -7.58
C GLY A 42 11.54 4.09 -8.00
N ALA A 43 12.65 3.82 -7.32
CA ALA A 43 13.41 2.59 -7.50
C ALA A 43 13.89 2.08 -6.15
N ILE A 44 13.91 0.76 -6.02
CA ILE A 44 14.38 0.05 -4.85
C ILE A 44 15.34 -1.07 -5.28
N ILE A 45 16.26 -1.39 -4.38
CA ILE A 45 17.09 -2.59 -4.47
C ILE A 45 16.60 -3.55 -3.40
N VAL A 46 16.30 -4.77 -3.81
CA VAL A 46 15.91 -5.86 -2.91
C VAL A 46 17.04 -6.86 -2.85
N THR A 47 17.44 -7.19 -1.63
CA THR A 47 18.44 -8.21 -1.32
C THR A 47 17.83 -9.26 -0.42
N LEU A 48 18.50 -10.40 -0.29
CA LEU A 48 18.17 -11.33 0.79
C LEU A 48 18.63 -10.71 2.11
N ASN A 49 17.89 -10.99 3.19
CA ASN A 49 18.29 -10.64 4.55
C ASN A 49 19.30 -11.68 5.06
N GLU A 50 20.55 -11.57 4.61
CA GLU A 50 21.62 -12.53 4.96
C GLU A 50 22.20 -12.26 6.35
N ASN A 51 22.11 -11.01 6.84
CA ASN A 51 22.62 -10.60 8.13
C ASN A 51 21.51 -9.95 8.99
N PRO A 52 21.08 -10.60 10.08
CA PRO A 52 20.06 -10.05 11.00
C PRO A 52 20.46 -8.73 11.67
N ASP A 53 21.75 -8.41 11.66
CA ASP A 53 22.31 -7.19 12.24
C ASP A 53 22.25 -5.99 11.29
N ASP A 54 21.90 -6.18 10.01
CA ASP A 54 21.80 -5.07 9.06
C ASP A 54 20.50 -4.30 9.26
N ASN A 55 20.59 -2.97 9.28
CA ASN A 55 19.43 -2.09 9.30
C ASN A 55 18.70 -2.15 7.95
N GLY A 56 17.37 -2.28 7.98
CA GLY A 56 16.59 -2.22 6.76
C GLY A 56 15.11 -2.52 6.91
N LEU A 57 14.38 -2.21 5.84
CA LEU A 57 12.98 -2.59 5.69
C LEU A 57 12.89 -4.02 5.15
N ILE A 58 12.41 -4.94 5.98
CA ILE A 58 12.23 -6.35 5.65
C ILE A 58 10.83 -6.56 5.10
N ILE A 59 10.72 -7.20 3.93
CA ILE A 59 9.45 -7.71 3.42
C ILE A 59 9.28 -9.11 4.01
N CYS A 60 8.42 -9.24 5.02
CA CYS A 60 8.21 -10.49 5.75
C CYS A 60 7.32 -11.46 4.98
N GLY A 61 6.35 -10.96 4.21
CA GLY A 61 5.47 -11.79 3.40
C GLY A 61 4.74 -10.98 2.34
N ILE A 62 4.37 -11.64 1.25
CA ILE A 62 3.67 -11.03 0.11
C ILE A 62 2.41 -11.77 -0.26
N GLY A 63 1.45 -11.06 -0.84
CA GLY A 63 0.20 -11.64 -1.29
C GLY A 63 -0.38 -10.90 -2.46
N GLN A 64 -1.03 -11.65 -3.35
CA GLN A 64 -1.74 -11.11 -4.51
C GLN A 64 -3.18 -11.61 -4.52
N GLY A 65 -4.08 -10.83 -5.10
CA GLY A 65 -5.49 -11.17 -5.28
C GLY A 65 -6.06 -10.51 -6.53
N ASN A 66 -7.26 -10.94 -6.90
CA ASN A 66 -8.05 -10.31 -7.95
C ASN A 66 -9.42 -9.92 -7.37
N GLU A 67 -9.84 -8.68 -7.58
CA GLU A 67 -11.17 -8.18 -7.28
C GLU A 67 -11.99 -8.17 -8.57
N GLU A 68 -12.95 -9.10 -8.66
CA GLU A 68 -13.89 -9.15 -9.79
C GLU A 68 -14.80 -7.92 -9.79
N ALA A 69 -15.13 -7.40 -8.60
CA ALA A 69 -15.96 -6.21 -8.44
C ALA A 69 -15.13 -4.91 -8.52
N HIS A 70 -14.23 -4.79 -9.51
CA HIS A 70 -13.34 -3.63 -9.68
C HIS A 70 -14.07 -2.36 -10.16
N ILE A 71 -13.40 -1.20 -10.09
CA ILE A 71 -14.01 0.11 -10.36
C ILE A 71 -14.50 0.29 -11.81
N LEU A 72 -13.88 -0.41 -12.76
CA LEU A 72 -14.26 -0.34 -14.18
C LEU A 72 -15.49 -1.19 -14.55
N GLN A 73 -16.20 -1.77 -13.57
CA GLN A 73 -17.44 -2.50 -13.80
C GLN A 73 -18.49 -2.14 -12.75
N ASP A 74 -19.76 -2.27 -13.11
CA ASP A 74 -20.90 -1.84 -12.28
C ASP A 74 -21.87 -2.99 -11.93
N GLU A 75 -21.55 -4.22 -12.33
CA GLU A 75 -22.44 -5.37 -12.20
C GLU A 75 -22.35 -6.01 -10.81
N LEU A 76 -21.14 -6.02 -10.25
CA LEU A 76 -20.83 -6.70 -9.00
C LEU A 76 -20.59 -5.67 -7.88
N PRO A 77 -21.17 -5.91 -6.69
CA PRO A 77 -20.94 -5.04 -5.54
C PRO A 77 -19.53 -5.27 -4.98
N ASN A 78 -18.79 -4.18 -4.74
CA ASN A 78 -17.48 -4.25 -4.07
C ASN A 78 -17.63 -4.78 -2.64
N ARG A 79 -16.94 -5.90 -2.37
CA ARG A 79 -16.91 -6.58 -1.06
C ARG A 79 -15.50 -6.65 -0.45
N GLY A 80 -14.50 -6.03 -1.09
CA GLY A 80 -13.10 -6.13 -0.71
C GLY A 80 -12.55 -7.55 -0.71
N THR A 81 -13.11 -8.45 -1.54
CA THR A 81 -12.76 -9.88 -1.52
C THR A 81 -11.38 -10.13 -2.11
N GLY A 82 -11.05 -9.46 -3.22
CA GLY A 82 -9.75 -9.55 -3.88
C GLY A 82 -8.64 -9.05 -2.97
N LEU A 83 -8.85 -7.88 -2.35
CA LEU A 83 -7.89 -7.27 -1.44
C LEU A 83 -7.74 -8.09 -0.16
N ASN A 84 -8.84 -8.59 0.41
CA ASN A 84 -8.80 -9.49 1.56
C ASN A 84 -7.98 -10.75 1.28
N LYS A 85 -8.12 -11.36 0.09
CA LYS A 85 -7.30 -12.51 -0.33
C LYS A 85 -5.82 -12.15 -0.40
N ALA A 86 -5.48 -10.98 -0.95
CA ALA A 86 -4.10 -10.52 -1.02
C ALA A 86 -3.50 -10.35 0.40
N ILE A 87 -4.22 -9.68 1.31
CA ILE A 87 -3.80 -9.49 2.70
C ILE A 87 -3.62 -10.83 3.41
N ARG A 88 -4.60 -11.74 3.33
CA ARG A 88 -4.52 -13.05 3.96
C ARG A 88 -3.35 -13.89 3.45
N ARG A 89 -2.99 -13.77 2.16
CA ARG A 89 -1.81 -14.44 1.60
C ARG A 89 -0.51 -13.85 2.16
N ALA A 90 -0.41 -12.52 2.24
CA ALA A 90 0.76 -11.86 2.84
C ALA A 90 0.94 -12.22 4.33
N VAL A 91 -0.16 -12.30 5.08
CA VAL A 91 -0.19 -12.75 6.48
C VAL A 91 0.34 -14.19 6.59
N THR A 92 -0.21 -15.12 5.80
CA THR A 92 0.24 -16.53 5.77
C THR A 92 1.72 -16.65 5.40
N ASP A 93 2.16 -15.93 4.36
CA ASP A 93 3.54 -15.94 3.88
C ASP A 93 4.52 -15.37 4.93
N SER A 94 4.08 -14.36 5.68
CA SER A 94 4.86 -13.77 6.78
C SER A 94 4.96 -14.63 8.03
N GLY A 95 4.08 -15.62 8.19
CA GLY A 95 3.99 -16.44 9.41
C GLY A 95 3.50 -15.68 10.65
N SER A 96 2.98 -14.46 10.50
CA SER A 96 2.49 -13.63 11.61
C SER A 96 1.07 -13.13 11.36
N PRO A 97 0.20 -13.07 12.39
CA PRO A 97 -1.15 -12.51 12.28
C PRO A 97 -1.12 -11.03 11.91
N LEU A 98 -2.18 -10.55 11.25
CA LEU A 98 -2.25 -9.14 10.85
C LEU A 98 -2.24 -8.21 12.06
N THR A 99 -2.82 -8.65 13.18
CA THR A 99 -2.89 -7.87 14.43
C THR A 99 -1.53 -7.58 15.07
N GLU A 100 -0.42 -8.14 14.58
CA GLU A 100 0.94 -7.73 14.99
C GLU A 100 1.47 -6.51 14.22
N THR A 101 0.80 -6.10 13.14
CA THR A 101 1.12 -4.84 12.46
C THR A 101 0.51 -3.67 13.22
N LEU A 102 1.19 -2.53 13.21
CA LEU A 102 0.81 -1.33 13.96
C LEU A 102 0.09 -0.29 13.09
N PHE A 103 0.22 -0.39 11.77
CA PHE A 103 -0.43 0.50 10.80
C PHE A 103 -0.65 -0.24 9.49
N HIS A 104 -1.46 0.35 8.62
CA HIS A 104 -1.48 -0.01 7.21
C HIS A 104 -1.30 1.21 6.32
N ILE A 105 -0.63 1.02 5.20
CA ILE A 105 -0.37 2.06 4.21
C ILE A 105 -0.86 1.63 2.84
N SER A 106 -1.44 2.58 2.11
CA SER A 106 -1.76 2.40 0.70
C SER A 106 -1.31 3.57 -0.15
N ALA A 107 -1.33 3.34 -1.45
CA ALA A 107 -1.27 4.39 -2.46
C ALA A 107 -2.60 4.45 -3.23
N VAL A 108 -3.72 4.13 -2.58
CA VAL A 108 -5.03 4.19 -3.23
C VAL A 108 -5.58 5.61 -3.24
N SER A 109 -6.38 5.86 -4.25
CA SER A 109 -6.95 7.15 -4.63
C SER A 109 -7.97 7.68 -3.60
N HIS A 110 -8.36 8.95 -3.73
CA HIS A 110 -9.40 9.57 -2.89
C HIS A 110 -10.83 9.13 -3.25
N GLU A 111 -10.99 8.17 -4.17
CA GLU A 111 -12.29 7.63 -4.58
C GLU A 111 -12.88 6.70 -3.49
N SER A 112 -14.15 6.91 -3.17
CA SER A 112 -14.92 6.19 -2.15
C SER A 112 -14.93 4.68 -2.37
N PHE A 113 -14.80 4.25 -3.63
CA PHE A 113 -14.66 2.84 -4.01
C PHE A 113 -13.47 2.17 -3.29
N TYR A 114 -12.27 2.77 -3.34
CA TYR A 114 -11.05 2.17 -2.78
C TYR A 114 -11.00 2.28 -1.26
N PHE A 115 -11.55 3.34 -0.69
CA PHE A 115 -11.72 3.45 0.76
C PHE A 115 -12.60 2.32 1.30
N ARG A 116 -13.78 2.11 0.69
CA ARG A 116 -14.69 1.04 1.07
C ARG A 116 -14.03 -0.33 0.90
N GLU A 117 -13.33 -0.55 -0.21
CA GLU A 117 -12.58 -1.79 -0.45
C GLU A 117 -11.58 -2.07 0.67
N THR A 118 -10.76 -1.05 1.00
CA THR A 118 -9.72 -1.11 2.02
C THR A 118 -10.31 -1.44 3.38
N GLU A 119 -11.32 -0.69 3.82
CA GLU A 119 -11.95 -0.89 5.12
C GLU A 119 -12.53 -2.30 5.25
N LEU A 120 -13.29 -2.76 4.25
CA LEU A 120 -13.85 -4.11 4.24
C LEU A 120 -12.75 -5.18 4.28
N ALA A 121 -11.72 -5.03 3.45
CA ALA A 121 -10.66 -6.01 3.31
C ALA A 121 -9.81 -6.12 4.59
N VAL A 122 -9.43 -4.98 5.18
CA VAL A 122 -8.61 -4.91 6.39
C VAL A 122 -9.40 -5.42 7.59
N LEU A 123 -10.62 -4.95 7.83
CA LEU A 123 -11.44 -5.38 8.97
C LEU A 123 -11.73 -6.88 8.94
N ARG A 124 -11.93 -7.47 7.75
CA ARG A 124 -12.11 -8.92 7.58
C ARG A 124 -10.80 -9.71 7.66
N SER A 125 -9.66 -9.04 7.64
CA SER A 125 -8.34 -9.65 7.75
C SER A 125 -7.81 -9.67 9.18
N LEU A 126 -8.30 -8.81 10.05
CA LEU A 126 -7.92 -8.81 11.47
C LEU A 126 -8.46 -10.05 12.18
N GLU A 127 -7.61 -10.69 12.98
CA GLU A 127 -7.97 -11.84 13.81
C GLU A 127 -8.88 -11.43 14.98
N HIS A 128 -8.70 -10.23 15.50
CA HIS A 128 -9.51 -9.61 16.53
C HIS A 128 -9.54 -8.09 16.35
N LYS A 129 -10.48 -7.40 17.01
CA LYS A 129 -10.59 -5.94 16.93
C LYS A 129 -9.33 -5.27 17.49
N VAL A 130 -8.70 -4.43 16.69
CA VAL A 130 -7.64 -3.51 17.09
C VAL A 130 -8.25 -2.14 17.32
N ALA A 131 -7.92 -1.50 18.44
CA ALA A 131 -8.55 -0.22 18.83
C ALA A 131 -8.05 0.96 17.99
N ASP A 132 -6.76 0.95 17.66
CA ASP A 132 -6.10 1.95 16.83
C ASP A 132 -5.25 1.24 15.77
N TYR A 133 -5.63 1.41 14.50
CA TYR A 133 -4.97 0.80 13.36
C TYR A 133 -4.97 1.80 12.20
N PRO A 134 -4.04 2.78 12.22
CA PRO A 134 -4.08 3.92 11.33
C PRO A 134 -3.87 3.50 9.87
N HIS A 135 -4.66 4.13 8.99
CA HIS A 135 -4.49 4.07 7.55
C HIS A 135 -3.68 5.27 7.06
N LEU A 136 -2.44 5.01 6.65
CA LEU A 136 -1.60 5.99 5.98
C LEU A 136 -1.89 5.99 4.47
N MET A 137 -2.08 7.17 3.91
CA MET A 137 -2.36 7.31 2.47
C MET A 137 -1.25 8.15 1.83
N LEU A 138 -0.39 7.50 1.06
CA LEU A 138 0.69 8.21 0.35
C LEU A 138 0.13 9.26 -0.63
N THR A 139 -1.01 8.93 -1.25
CA THR A 139 -1.75 9.77 -2.20
C THR A 139 -2.23 11.09 -1.61
N ALA A 140 -2.34 11.22 -0.29
CA ALA A 140 -2.66 12.49 0.37
C ALA A 140 -1.56 13.55 0.15
N SER A 141 -0.32 13.13 -0.13
CA SER A 141 0.81 14.02 -0.42
C SER A 141 1.22 14.01 -1.90
N THR A 142 1.10 12.86 -2.58
CA THR A 142 1.63 12.70 -3.95
C THR A 142 0.57 12.82 -5.04
N GLY A 143 -0.71 12.74 -4.69
CA GLY A 143 -1.74 12.33 -5.65
C GLY A 143 -1.57 10.86 -6.07
N GLU A 144 -2.38 10.41 -7.02
CA GLU A 144 -2.28 9.10 -7.66
C GLU A 144 -1.06 9.06 -8.58
N VAL A 145 -0.19 8.08 -8.37
CA VAL A 145 1.11 7.95 -9.04
C VAL A 145 1.31 6.56 -9.66
N GLY A 146 0.23 5.78 -9.77
CA GLY A 146 0.14 4.59 -10.59
C GLY A 146 1.26 3.59 -10.33
N ALA A 147 2.01 3.21 -11.37
CA ALA A 147 3.07 2.21 -11.25
C ALA A 147 4.22 2.61 -10.30
N ALA A 148 4.39 3.91 -9.99
CA ALA A 148 5.40 4.38 -9.05
C ALA A 148 5.05 4.10 -7.57
N SER A 149 3.77 3.83 -7.28
CA SER A 149 3.24 3.67 -5.93
C SER A 149 3.97 2.64 -5.08
N GLY A 150 4.26 1.44 -5.63
CA GLY A 150 4.92 0.37 -4.88
C GLY A 150 6.32 0.73 -4.38
N PRO A 151 7.26 1.09 -5.28
CA PRO A 151 8.59 1.56 -4.89
C PRO A 151 8.56 2.77 -3.96
N LEU A 152 7.63 3.72 -4.15
CA LEU A 152 7.52 4.90 -3.29
C LEU A 152 7.06 4.56 -1.87
N VAL A 153 6.05 3.70 -1.72
CA VAL A 153 5.62 3.26 -0.38
C VAL A 153 6.77 2.58 0.36
N LEU A 154 7.53 1.71 -0.33
CA LEU A 154 8.68 1.04 0.28
C LEU A 154 9.80 2.03 0.65
N ALA A 155 10.09 2.99 -0.22
CA ALA A 155 11.08 4.04 0.07
C ALA A 155 10.65 4.94 1.23
N TYR A 156 9.37 5.32 1.27
CA TYR A 156 8.79 6.12 2.35
C TYR A 156 8.86 5.39 3.68
N LEU A 157 8.44 4.12 3.74
CA LEU A 157 8.51 3.33 4.98
C LEU A 157 9.96 3.14 5.46
N ALA A 158 10.90 2.95 4.54
CA ALA A 158 12.32 2.88 4.88
C ALA A 158 12.86 4.19 5.47
N SER A 159 12.22 5.34 5.21
CA SER A 159 12.62 6.62 5.81
C SER A 159 11.93 6.94 7.13
N VAL A 160 10.70 6.46 7.38
CA VAL A 160 9.90 6.85 8.56
C VAL A 160 9.70 5.78 9.63
N MET A 161 9.95 4.50 9.32
CA MET A 161 9.96 3.44 10.33
C MET A 161 11.20 3.46 11.25
N PRO A 162 12.41 3.87 10.83
CA PRO A 162 13.50 4.06 11.79
C PRO A 162 13.29 5.26 12.72
N PRO A 163 14.03 5.32 13.85
CA PRO A 163 14.16 6.53 14.65
C PRO A 163 14.68 7.72 13.81
N PRO A 164 14.25 8.97 14.11
CA PRO A 164 13.43 9.37 15.26
C PRO A 164 11.92 9.34 15.01
N ASP A 165 11.46 9.14 13.76
CA ASP A 165 10.04 9.19 13.40
C ASP A 165 9.26 8.01 14.01
N ASP A 166 9.89 6.83 14.05
CA ASP A 166 9.37 5.60 14.69
C ASP A 166 7.88 5.38 14.45
N LEU A 167 7.48 5.35 13.17
CA LEU A 167 6.10 5.08 12.76
C LEU A 167 5.54 3.76 13.34
N GLY A 168 6.43 2.84 13.70
CA GLY A 168 6.13 1.53 14.23
C GLY A 168 6.94 0.45 13.52
N ARG A 169 7.28 -0.61 14.25
CA ARG A 169 8.20 -1.65 13.76
C ARG A 169 7.62 -2.56 12.68
N LYS A 170 6.30 -2.71 12.55
CA LYS A 170 5.68 -3.66 11.62
C LYS A 170 4.42 -3.06 11.01
N GLY A 171 4.24 -3.20 9.70
CA GLY A 171 3.15 -2.56 8.95
C GLY A 171 2.61 -3.44 7.83
N LEU A 172 1.38 -3.14 7.41
CA LEU A 172 0.75 -3.70 6.21
C LEU A 172 0.86 -2.70 5.06
N ILE A 173 1.44 -3.11 3.93
CA ILE A 173 1.31 -2.41 2.65
C ILE A 173 0.16 -3.06 1.89
N HIS A 174 -0.69 -2.26 1.26
CA HIS A 174 -1.65 -2.76 0.28
C HIS A 174 -1.86 -1.79 -0.89
N LEU A 175 -1.99 -2.35 -2.08
CA LEU A 175 -2.03 -1.64 -3.36
C LEU A 175 -3.10 -2.26 -4.27
N SER A 176 -3.78 -1.41 -5.03
CA SER A 176 -4.86 -1.78 -5.94
C SER A 176 -4.67 -1.08 -7.30
N ASP A 177 -5.13 -1.72 -8.37
CA ASP A 177 -5.32 -1.08 -9.68
C ASP A 177 -6.80 -1.03 -10.10
N ASP A 178 -7.07 -0.38 -11.23
CA ASP A 178 -8.41 -0.27 -11.80
C ASP A 178 -8.96 -1.59 -12.37
N TYR A 179 -8.07 -2.52 -12.72
CA TYR A 179 -8.38 -3.78 -13.43
C TYR A 179 -8.59 -4.98 -12.50
N GLY A 180 -8.59 -4.73 -11.18
CA GLY A 180 -8.88 -5.74 -10.17
C GLY A 180 -7.65 -6.38 -9.54
N HIS A 181 -6.43 -6.11 -9.99
CA HIS A 181 -5.23 -6.65 -9.33
C HIS A 181 -5.05 -6.01 -7.95
N ARG A 182 -4.76 -6.85 -6.97
CA ARG A 182 -4.52 -6.46 -5.58
C ARG A 182 -3.19 -7.04 -5.13
N ALA A 183 -2.39 -6.24 -4.46
CA ALA A 183 -1.14 -6.66 -3.85
C ALA A 183 -1.12 -6.24 -2.39
N ALA A 184 -0.51 -7.07 -1.55
CA ALA A 184 -0.26 -6.78 -0.15
C ALA A 184 1.11 -7.28 0.27
N ALA A 185 1.71 -6.62 1.25
CA ALA A 185 2.95 -7.07 1.88
C ALA A 185 2.93 -6.77 3.38
N ILE A 186 3.46 -7.68 4.18
CA ILE A 186 3.80 -7.42 5.57
C ILE A 186 5.26 -6.97 5.60
N VAL A 187 5.52 -5.82 6.20
CA VAL A 187 6.87 -5.27 6.33
C VAL A 187 7.25 -5.04 7.78
N GLN A 188 8.54 -5.11 8.06
CA GLN A 188 9.10 -4.87 9.38
C GLN A 188 10.39 -4.06 9.27
N TRP A 189 10.57 -3.06 10.14
CA TRP A 189 11.86 -2.43 10.31
C TRP A 189 12.75 -3.30 11.18
N GLN A 190 13.87 -3.73 10.63
CA GLN A 190 14.95 -4.40 11.35
C GLN A 190 15.98 -3.34 11.74
N SER A 191 16.23 -3.23 13.04
CA SER A 191 17.27 -2.38 13.62
C SER A 191 18.34 -3.26 14.25
N HIS A 192 19.59 -2.85 14.12
CA HIS A 192 20.74 -3.42 14.78
C HIS A 192 20.54 -3.36 16.30
N PHE A 193 20.99 -4.42 17.00
CA PHE A 193 20.79 -4.60 18.45
C PHE A 193 21.29 -3.42 19.31
N SER A 194 22.23 -2.61 18.81
CA SER A 194 22.80 -1.47 19.54
C SER A 194 21.96 -0.20 19.50
N ASP A 195 20.92 -0.12 18.67
CA ASP A 195 20.10 1.11 18.51
C ASP A 195 18.99 1.24 19.57
N TYR A 196 18.81 0.24 20.43
CA TYR A 196 17.87 0.26 21.55
C TYR A 196 18.59 -0.14 22.85
N PRO A 197 18.84 0.78 23.80
CA PRO A 197 19.35 0.40 25.10
C PRO A 197 18.32 -0.47 25.83
N GLU A 198 18.76 -1.59 26.39
CA GLU A 198 17.96 -2.40 27.31
C GLU A 198 17.42 -1.51 28.43
N ASN A 199 16.11 -1.52 28.65
CA ASN A 199 15.47 -0.93 29.83
C ASN A 199 15.75 -1.78 31.07
#